data_AF-A0A972PFW9-F1
#
_entry.id   AF-A0A972PFW9-F1
#
_cell.length_a   1.000
_cell.length_b   1.000
_cell.length_c   1.000
_cell.angle_alpha   90.00
_cell.angle_beta   90.00
_cell.angle_gamma   90.00
#
_symmetry.space_group_name_H-M   'P 1'
#
loop_
_entity.id
_entity.type
_entity.pdbx_description
1 polymer ?
#
loop_
_entity_poly.entity_id
_entity_poly.type
_entity_poly.pdbx_seq_one_letter_code
_entity_poly.pdbx_strand_id
1 'polypeptide(L)'
;MREEKAIPEFKSEQEMAEFWDTHSVADYWDLLEPDEIELAPELAAKIRERSKTKRVTLRLRVSQIEAAKRIAKEKDIPYQTLLRSWIAEAIRREQEKRA
;
A
#
# COMPACT_ATOMS: atom_id res chain seq x y z
N MET A 1 28.06 9.09 26.82
CA MET A 1 26.88 9.79 27.33
C MET A 1 26.25 10.49 26.15
N ARG A 2 25.03 10.12 25.76
CA ARG A 2 24.25 10.97 24.84
C ARG A 2 23.76 12.13 25.69
N GLU A 3 24.11 13.34 25.33
CA GLU A 3 23.56 14.54 25.96
C GLU A 3 22.03 14.47 25.84
N GLU A 4 21.34 14.74 26.95
CA GLU A 4 19.88 14.87 26.97
C GLU A 4 19.52 16.08 26.11
N LYS A 5 19.19 15.84 24.84
CA LYS A 5 18.69 16.87 23.94
C LYS A 5 17.28 17.24 24.41
N ALA A 6 16.96 18.52 24.50
CA ALA A 6 15.63 19.03 24.79
C ALA A 6 15.19 19.94 23.63
N ILE A 7 13.91 19.90 23.28
CA ILE A 7 13.35 20.84 22.29
C ILE A 7 13.14 22.18 23.00
N PRO A 8 13.74 23.29 22.54
CA PRO A 8 13.56 24.60 23.15
C PRO A 8 12.11 25.11 23.03
N GLU A 9 11.68 25.97 23.96
CA GLU A 9 10.47 26.76 23.76
C GLU A 9 10.76 27.90 22.78
N PHE A 10 10.20 27.83 21.56
CA PHE A 10 10.35 28.85 20.55
C PHE A 10 9.38 30.01 20.77
N LYS A 11 9.86 31.24 20.62
CA LYS A 11 9.06 32.47 20.76
C LYS A 11 8.41 32.89 19.44
N SER A 12 8.82 32.29 18.32
CA SER A 12 8.29 32.54 16.99
C SER A 12 8.46 31.34 16.06
N GLU A 13 7.66 31.27 15.00
CA GLU A 13 7.80 30.26 13.93
C GLU A 13 9.13 30.41 13.17
N GLN A 14 9.65 31.64 13.04
CA GLN A 14 10.95 31.89 12.39
C GLN A 14 12.10 31.27 13.18
N GLU A 15 12.10 31.45 14.50
CA GLU A 15 13.10 30.83 15.39
C GLU A 15 13.04 29.30 15.34
N MET A 16 11.83 28.73 15.27
CA MET A 16 11.63 27.30 15.10
C MET A 16 12.19 26.81 13.75
N ALA A 17 11.95 27.54 12.66
CA ALA A 17 12.47 27.19 11.34
C ALA A 17 14.00 27.23 11.30
N GLU A 18 14.62 28.29 11.84
CA GLU A 18 16.09 28.43 11.92
C GLU A 18 16.74 27.31 12.76
N PHE A 19 16.08 26.87 13.83
CA PHE A 19 16.52 25.74 14.62
C PHE A 19 16.50 24.43 13.82
N TRP A 20 15.40 24.14 13.11
CA TRP A 20 15.28 22.90 12.32
C TRP A 20 16.08 22.92 11.01
N ASP A 21 16.47 24.08 10.50
CA ASP A 21 17.43 24.19 9.39
C ASP A 21 18.83 23.68 9.77
N THR A 22 19.16 23.72 11.07
CA THR A 22 20.48 23.33 11.59
C THR A 22 20.47 22.02 12.38
N HIS A 23 19.30 21.53 12.79
CA HIS A 23 19.15 20.34 13.63
C HIS A 23 18.31 19.27 12.94
N SER A 24 18.72 17.99 13.05
CA SER A 24 17.94 16.89 12.49
C SER A 24 16.76 16.53 13.41
N VAL A 25 15.56 16.45 12.85
CA VAL A 25 14.36 15.95 13.55
C VAL A 25 14.55 14.56 14.14
N ALA A 26 15.35 13.71 13.48
CA ALA A 26 15.64 12.36 13.95
C ALA A 26 16.35 12.33 15.32
N ASP A 27 17.09 13.38 15.67
CA ASP A 27 17.79 13.51 16.94
C ASP A 27 16.85 13.79 18.13
N TYR A 28 15.60 14.18 17.84
CA TYR A 28 14.58 14.54 18.83
C TYR A 28 13.36 13.62 18.73
N TRP A 29 13.45 12.52 17.98
CA TRP A 29 12.33 11.62 17.67
C TRP A 29 11.59 11.11 18.92
N ASP A 30 12.33 10.78 19.98
CA ASP A 30 11.77 10.26 21.23
C ASP A 30 11.08 11.35 22.10
N LEU A 31 11.23 12.62 21.73
CA LEU A 31 10.68 13.79 22.44
C LEU A 31 9.48 14.40 21.72
N LEU A 32 9.19 13.96 20.50
CA LEU A 32 8.04 14.41 19.74
C LEU A 32 6.80 13.65 20.19
N GLU A 33 5.72 14.39 20.44
CA GLU A 33 4.42 13.76 20.68
C GLU A 33 3.94 13.09 19.38
N PRO A 34 3.47 11.83 19.46
CA PRO A 34 2.89 11.17 18.31
C PRO A 34 1.61 11.91 17.93
N ASP A 35 1.62 12.54 16.76
CA ASP A 35 0.43 13.16 16.22
C ASP A 35 -0.57 12.06 15.83
N GLU A 36 -1.81 12.13 16.34
CA GLU A 36 -2.88 11.23 15.93
C GLU A 36 -3.34 11.61 14.52
N ILE A 37 -2.66 11.06 13.52
CA ILE A 37 -3.01 11.28 12.12
C ILE A 37 -4.34 10.56 11.82
N GLU A 38 -5.45 11.32 11.82
CA GLU A 38 -6.71 10.84 11.28
C GLU A 38 -6.63 10.75 9.76
N LEU A 39 -6.63 9.52 9.23
CA LEU A 39 -6.69 9.31 7.79
C LEU A 39 -8.05 9.75 7.27
N ALA A 40 -8.05 10.52 6.18
CA ALA A 40 -9.27 10.81 5.43
C ALA A 40 -10.04 9.50 5.14
N PRO A 41 -11.37 9.45 5.34
CA PRO A 41 -12.16 8.23 5.20
C PRO A 41 -11.95 7.49 3.88
N GLU A 42 -11.76 8.24 2.79
CA GLU A 42 -11.49 7.69 1.45
C GLU A 42 -10.14 6.95 1.37
N LEU A 43 -9.10 7.50 2.01
CA LEU A 43 -7.78 6.88 2.05
C LEU A 43 -7.81 5.60 2.90
N ALA A 44 -8.47 5.65 4.05
CA ALA A 44 -8.67 4.48 4.90
C ALA A 44 -9.42 3.36 4.15
N ALA A 45 -10.47 3.71 3.39
CA ALA A 45 -11.21 2.75 2.56
C ALA A 45 -10.31 2.11 1.48
N LYS A 46 -9.53 2.90 0.73
CA LYS A 46 -8.59 2.39 -0.29
C LYS A 46 -7.54 1.46 0.30
N ILE A 47 -7.01 1.77 1.48
CA ILE A 47 -6.05 0.91 2.18
C ILE A 47 -6.70 -0.43 2.57
N ARG A 48 -7.91 -0.38 3.16
CA ARG A 48 -8.68 -1.58 3.52
C ARG A 48 -9.06 -2.44 2.33
N GLU A 49 -9.33 -1.85 1.17
CA GLU A 49 -9.60 -2.62 -0.04
C GLU A 49 -8.35 -3.35 -0.53
N ARG A 50 -7.21 -2.65 -0.58
CA ARG A 50 -5.93 -3.24 -1.01
C ARG A 50 -5.47 -4.36 -0.10
N SER A 51 -5.70 -4.25 1.22
CA SER A 51 -5.31 -5.28 2.19
C SER A 51 -6.07 -6.61 2.04
N LYS A 52 -7.22 -6.62 1.34
CA LYS A 52 -7.96 -7.85 0.98
C LYS A 52 -7.33 -8.63 -0.16
N THR A 53 -6.28 -8.10 -0.79
CA THR A 53 -5.59 -8.75 -1.91
C THR A 53 -4.16 -9.10 -1.55
N LYS A 54 -3.67 -10.24 -2.04
CA LYS A 54 -2.27 -10.66 -1.90
C LYS A 54 -1.67 -10.92 -3.28
N ARG A 55 -0.42 -10.48 -3.49
CA ARG A 55 0.33 -10.79 -4.71
C ARG A 55 0.77 -12.25 -4.70
N VAL A 56 0.63 -12.90 -5.84
CA VAL A 56 1.10 -14.27 -6.07
C VAL A 56 2.02 -14.29 -7.28
N THR A 57 3.11 -15.05 -7.21
CA THR A 57 4.03 -15.25 -8.33
C THR A 57 3.86 -16.68 -8.82
N LEU A 58 3.48 -16.84 -10.09
CA LEU A 58 3.22 -18.13 -10.72
C LEU A 58 4.00 -18.24 -12.02
N ARG A 59 4.58 -19.41 -12.28
CA ARG A 59 5.16 -19.75 -13.59
C ARG A 59 4.07 -20.35 -14.47
N LEU A 60 3.87 -19.76 -15.64
CA LEU A 60 2.94 -20.23 -16.67
C LEU A 60 3.72 -20.47 -17.96
N ARG A 61 3.22 -21.36 -18.81
CA ARG A 61 3.81 -21.51 -20.15
C ARG A 61 3.60 -20.23 -20.94
N VAL A 62 4.57 -19.86 -21.76
CA VAL A 62 4.49 -18.68 -22.65
C VAL A 62 3.22 -18.72 -23.49
N SER A 63 2.89 -19.88 -24.06
CA SER A 63 1.67 -20.07 -24.85
C SER A 63 0.37 -19.78 -24.09
N GLN A 64 0.32 -20.07 -22.78
CA GLN A 64 -0.85 -19.76 -21.95
C GLN A 64 -1.00 -18.25 -21.71
N ILE A 65 0.11 -17.56 -21.48
CA ILE A 65 0.12 -16.10 -21.30
C ILE A 65 -0.34 -15.41 -22.59
N GLU A 66 0.18 -15.83 -23.75
CA GLU A 66 -0.19 -15.25 -25.04
C GLU A 66 -1.64 -15.55 -25.43
N ALA A 67 -2.15 -16.74 -25.11
CA ALA A 67 -3.56 -17.06 -25.29
C ALA A 67 -4.46 -16.18 -24.42
N ALA A 68 -4.13 -16.01 -23.13
CA ALA A 68 -4.88 -15.16 -22.22
C ALA A 68 -4.90 -13.69 -22.68
N LYS A 69 -3.77 -13.15 -23.15
CA LYS A 69 -3.69 -11.78 -23.69
C LYS A 69 -4.60 -11.59 -24.91
N ARG A 70 -4.61 -12.57 -25.83
CA ARG A 70 -5.46 -12.51 -27.04
C ARG A 70 -6.94 -12.48 -26.70
N ILE A 71 -7.37 -13.40 -25.84
CA ILE A 71 -8.77 -13.49 -25.39
C ILE A 71 -9.17 -12.22 -24.62
N ALA A 72 -8.27 -11.68 -23.80
CA ALA A 72 -8.53 -10.46 -23.05
C ALA A 72 -8.70 -9.24 -23.97
N LYS A 73 -7.88 -9.15 -25.03
CA LYS A 73 -8.02 -8.11 -26.06
C LYS A 73 -9.35 -8.21 -26.79
N GLU A 74 -9.79 -9.41 -27.16
CA GLU A 74 -11.10 -9.64 -27.80
C GLU A 74 -12.28 -9.24 -26.89
N LYS A 75 -12.09 -9.36 -25.57
CA LYS A 75 -13.08 -8.98 -24.55
C LYS A 75 -12.95 -7.53 -24.07
N ASP A 76 -12.01 -6.77 -24.62
CA ASP A 76 -11.68 -5.40 -24.22
C ASP A 76 -11.45 -5.23 -22.70
N ILE A 77 -10.71 -6.18 -22.10
CA ILE A 77 -10.34 -6.14 -20.68
C ILE A 77 -8.85 -6.43 -20.47
N PRO A 78 -8.25 -5.97 -19.34
CA PRO A 78 -6.88 -6.36 -19.01
C PRO A 78 -6.75 -7.87 -18.79
N TYR A 79 -5.68 -8.49 -19.31
CA TYR A 79 -5.49 -9.94 -19.19
C TYR A 79 -5.39 -10.41 -17.73
N GLN A 80 -4.88 -9.58 -16.81
CA GLN A 80 -4.86 -9.88 -15.39
C GLN A 80 -6.27 -9.94 -14.78
N THR A 81 -7.19 -9.11 -15.27
CA THR A 81 -8.61 -9.16 -14.87
C THR A 81 -9.28 -10.42 -15.40
N LEU A 82 -9.00 -10.81 -16.65
CA LEU A 82 -9.47 -12.09 -17.21
C LEU A 82 -8.98 -13.28 -16.38
N LEU A 83 -7.69 -13.34 -16.06
CA LEU A 83 -7.10 -14.42 -15.25
C LEU A 83 -7.74 -14.49 -13.85
N ARG A 84 -7.97 -13.34 -13.20
CA ARG A 84 -8.66 -13.31 -11.90
C ARG A 84 -10.09 -13.87 -11.99
N SER A 85 -10.82 -13.52 -13.05
CA SER A 85 -12.18 -14.02 -13.29
C SER A 85 -12.19 -15.55 -13.47
N TRP A 86 -11.28 -16.10 -14.28
CA TRP A 86 -11.18 -17.56 -14.46
C TRP A 86 -10.80 -18.30 -13.18
N ILE A 87 -9.92 -17.75 -12.35
CA ILE A 87 -9.57 -18.36 -11.05
C ILE A 87 -10.82 -18.41 -10.15
N ALA A 88 -11.56 -17.32 -10.04
CA ALA A 88 -12.78 -17.28 -9.24
C ALA A 88 -13.85 -18.26 -9.75
N GLU A 89 -14.04 -18.34 -11.06
CA GLU A 89 -14.96 -19.27 -11.69
C GLU A 89 -14.56 -20.74 -11.45
N ALA A 90 -13.27 -21.06 -11.60
CA ALA A 90 -12.76 -22.40 -11.36
C ALA A 90 -12.96 -22.84 -9.90
N ILE A 91 -12.72 -21.94 -8.94
CA ILE A 91 -12.98 -22.20 -7.51
C ILE A 91 -14.47 -22.48 -7.28
N ARG A 92 -15.36 -21.63 -7.81
CA ARG A 92 -16.81 -21.80 -7.65
C ARG A 92 -17.27 -23.16 -8.20
N ARG A 93 -16.84 -23.50 -9.42
CA ARG A 93 -17.16 -24.79 -10.06
C ARG A 93 -16.69 -25.98 -9.22
N GLU A 94 -15.52 -25.89 -8.58
CA GLU A 94 -14.97 -26.96 -7.75
C GLU A 94 -15.70 -27.09 -6.40
N GLN A 95 -16.17 -25.97 -5.85
CA GLN A 95 -17.00 -25.97 -4.64
C GLN A 95 -18.39 -26.58 -4.91
N GLU A 96 -19.01 -26.23 -6.03
CA GLU A 96 -20.32 -26.78 -6.43
C GLU A 96 -20.28 -28.29 -6.66
N LYS A 97 -19.18 -28.84 -7.18
CA LYS A 97 -19.01 -30.29 -7.39
C LYS A 97 -18.81 -31.10 -6.12
N ARG A 98 -18.46 -30.46 -5.01
CA ARG A 98 -18.17 -31.10 -3.72
C ARG A 98 -19.36 -31.08 -2.75
N ALA A 99 -20.39 -30.32 -3.09
CA ALA A 99 -21.68 -30.29 -2.40
C ALA A 99 -22.59 -31.40 -2.94
#